data_AF-A0A961WWR1-F1
#
_entry.id   AF-A0A961WWR1-F1
#
_cell.length_a   1.000
_cell.length_b   1.000
_cell.length_c   1.000
_cell.angle_alpha   90.00
_cell.angle_beta   90.00
_cell.angle_gamma   90.00
#
_symmetry.space_group_name_H-M   'P 1'
#
loop_
_entity.id
_entity.type
_entity.pdbx_description
1 polymer ?
#
loop_
_entity_poly.entity_id
_entity_poly.type
_entity_poly.pdbx_seq_one_letter_code
_entity_poly.pdbx_strand_id
1 'polypeptide(L)'
;MVFKFRGLIARLAKAATTAALLALLPVIAEAQITNGNFSSGGTGWTTTAPSGSSIAYTGGTLVATSDNNGGSNSRTYASQTITLSDPGFLNFSLVSYTSTDYGDYDWPMFWLDSTIYRITTAGALVTSAPAINNDSPVTNVLVRTSLTAGSHTLRFGVTATDSCCGSGVAIWDDVEFQ
;
A
#
# COMPACT_ATOMS: atom_id res chain seq x y z
N MET A 1 9.79 43.07 -70.76
CA MET A 1 9.04 41.81 -70.57
C MET A 1 9.48 41.22 -69.23
N VAL A 2 8.58 41.14 -68.25
CA VAL A 2 8.86 40.80 -66.84
C VAL A 2 8.35 39.38 -66.56
N PHE A 3 9.19 38.47 -66.08
CA PHE A 3 8.79 37.19 -65.44
C PHE A 3 9.78 36.87 -64.31
N LYS A 4 9.44 37.20 -63.06
CA LYS A 4 8.81 36.35 -62.03
C LYS A 4 9.71 35.24 -61.45
N PHE A 5 10.53 35.62 -60.46
CA PHE A 5 10.96 34.80 -59.34
C PHE A 5 9.75 34.45 -58.47
N ARG A 6 9.27 33.19 -58.41
CA ARG A 6 8.54 32.59 -57.25
C ARG A 6 8.43 31.08 -57.44
N GLY A 7 9.47 30.31 -57.06
CA GLY A 7 9.41 28.85 -57.20
C GLY A 7 10.25 28.04 -56.20
N LEU A 8 11.03 28.66 -55.31
CA LEU A 8 11.98 27.96 -54.45
C LEU A 8 11.88 28.29 -52.95
N ILE A 9 10.71 28.75 -52.48
CA ILE A 9 10.42 28.96 -51.04
C ILE A 9 9.10 28.27 -50.64
N ALA A 10 8.70 27.21 -51.35
CA ALA A 10 7.49 26.44 -51.03
C ALA A 10 7.76 24.97 -50.69
N ARG A 11 9.02 24.52 -50.71
CA ARG A 11 9.40 23.13 -50.38
C ARG A 11 10.22 22.99 -49.09
N LEU A 12 10.31 24.04 -48.28
CA LEU A 12 10.95 24.01 -46.96
C LEU A 12 9.99 24.32 -45.79
N ALA A 13 8.68 24.39 -46.05
CA ALA A 13 7.66 24.56 -45.01
C ALA A 13 6.82 23.30 -44.75
N LYS A 14 7.07 22.18 -45.46
CA LYS A 14 6.28 20.94 -45.36
C LYS A 14 7.01 19.77 -44.69
N ALA A 15 8.20 20.01 -44.16
CA ALA A 15 8.98 19.00 -43.41
C ALA A 15 9.25 19.41 -41.95
N ALA A 16 8.70 20.55 -41.49
CA ALA A 16 8.89 21.06 -40.13
C ALA A 16 7.68 20.85 -39.22
N THR A 17 6.60 20.22 -39.71
CA THR A 17 5.35 20.01 -38.94
C THR A 17 5.13 18.56 -38.50
N THR A 18 6.13 17.69 -38.68
CA THR A 18 6.06 16.27 -38.26
C THR A 18 7.30 15.85 -37.46
N ALA A 19 7.95 16.78 -36.76
CA ALA A 19 9.19 16.48 -36.03
C ALA A 19 9.30 17.14 -34.64
N ALA A 20 8.27 17.83 -34.13
CA ALA A 20 8.36 18.46 -32.80
C ALA A 20 7.03 18.49 -32.03
N LEU A 21 6.25 17.42 -32.16
CA LEU A 21 5.30 17.04 -31.11
C LEU A 21 5.72 15.71 -30.50
N LEU A 22 7.03 15.55 -30.27
CA LEU A 22 7.49 14.71 -29.16
C LEU A 22 7.17 15.54 -27.92
N ALA A 23 5.89 15.50 -27.54
CA ALA A 23 5.44 16.12 -26.32
C ALA A 23 6.40 15.67 -25.23
N LEU A 24 6.91 16.64 -24.47
CA LEU A 24 7.19 16.47 -23.05
C LEU A 24 5.87 16.03 -22.42
N LEU A 25 5.43 14.80 -22.70
CA LEU A 25 4.53 14.10 -21.82
C LEU A 25 5.35 14.02 -20.54
N PRO A 26 4.91 14.64 -19.44
CA PRO A 26 5.52 14.33 -18.17
C PRO A 26 5.54 12.80 -18.10
N VAL A 27 6.71 12.21 -17.84
CA VAL A 27 6.73 10.86 -17.29
C VAL A 27 5.89 11.01 -16.05
N ILE A 28 4.63 10.58 -16.15
CA ILE A 28 3.74 10.53 -14.99
C ILE A 28 4.49 9.59 -14.08
N ALA A 29 5.06 10.13 -13.00
CA ALA A 29 5.69 9.31 -12.00
C ALA A 29 4.55 8.44 -11.46
N GLU A 30 4.48 7.20 -11.94
CA GLU A 30 3.63 6.17 -11.36
C GLU A 30 3.93 6.20 -9.88
N ALA A 31 2.90 6.38 -9.05
CA ALA A 31 3.09 6.48 -7.62
C ALA A 31 3.82 5.23 -7.12
N GLN A 32 5.04 5.41 -6.66
CA GLN A 32 5.83 4.30 -6.17
C GLN A 32 5.55 4.15 -4.68
N ILE A 33 5.09 2.96 -4.30
CA ILE A 33 5.23 2.51 -2.91
C ILE A 33 6.73 2.54 -2.61
N THR A 34 7.14 3.39 -1.67
CA THR A 34 8.56 3.42 -1.30
C THR A 34 8.84 2.19 -0.46
N ASN A 35 9.75 1.33 -0.95
CA ASN A 35 10.20 0.15 -0.22
C ASN A 35 9.03 -0.75 0.23
N GLY A 36 8.13 -1.07 -0.71
CA GLY A 36 6.97 -1.93 -0.45
C GLY A 36 7.29 -3.41 -0.20
N ASN A 37 8.50 -3.84 -0.60
CA ASN A 37 9.06 -5.16 -0.31
C ASN A 37 9.93 -5.19 0.96
N PHE A 38 9.95 -4.09 1.73
CA PHE A 38 10.66 -3.92 3.00
C PHE A 38 12.17 -4.32 3.02
N SER A 39 12.80 -4.50 1.87
CA SER A 39 14.19 -4.97 1.73
C SER A 39 15.20 -3.96 2.27
N SER A 40 14.83 -2.68 2.31
CA SER A 40 15.60 -1.59 2.93
C SER A 40 15.06 -1.19 4.31
N GLY A 41 14.49 -2.15 5.03
CA GLY A 41 13.97 -1.96 6.39
C GLY A 41 12.72 -1.09 6.40
N GLY A 42 12.66 -0.11 7.31
CA GLY A 42 11.54 0.81 7.47
C GLY A 42 11.61 2.08 6.61
N THR A 43 12.54 2.17 5.66
CA THR A 43 12.69 3.35 4.80
C THR A 43 11.37 3.70 4.10
N GLY A 44 10.91 4.95 4.24
CA GLY A 44 9.65 5.42 3.66
C GLY A 44 8.39 5.09 4.48
N TRP A 45 8.53 4.44 5.64
CA TRP A 45 7.42 4.06 6.51
C TRP A 45 7.55 4.68 7.90
N THR A 46 6.44 5.19 8.43
CA THR A 46 6.34 5.68 9.81
C THR A 46 5.60 4.65 10.66
N THR A 47 6.15 4.29 11.82
CA THR A 47 5.61 3.24 12.68
C THR A 47 4.90 3.79 13.90
N THR A 48 3.79 3.16 14.28
CA THR A 48 3.11 3.35 15.57
C THR A 48 3.03 2.00 16.27
N ALA A 49 3.52 1.93 17.50
CA ALA A 49 3.41 0.77 18.36
C ALA A 49 3.13 1.23 19.80
N PRO A 50 1.98 0.87 20.38
CA PRO A 50 1.71 1.08 21.81
C PRO A 50 2.70 0.31 22.70
N SER A 51 2.69 0.60 24.00
CA SER A 51 3.50 -0.12 24.98
C SER A 51 3.20 -1.63 24.93
N GLY A 52 4.23 -2.47 24.94
CA GLY A 52 4.10 -3.93 24.82
C GLY A 52 3.95 -4.45 23.38
N SER A 53 3.74 -3.55 22.41
CA SER A 53 3.69 -3.88 20.99
C SER A 53 5.00 -3.54 20.27
N SER A 54 5.20 -4.06 19.06
CA SER A 54 6.41 -3.81 18.28
C SER A 54 6.20 -3.83 16.78
N ILE A 55 7.01 -3.05 16.07
CA ILE A 55 7.21 -3.16 14.62
C ILE A 55 8.68 -3.52 14.38
N ALA A 56 8.92 -4.49 13.50
CA ALA A 56 10.25 -4.84 13.02
C ALA A 56 10.25 -5.03 11.50
N TYR A 57 11.42 -4.88 10.90
CA TYR A 57 11.63 -5.16 9.48
C TYR A 57 12.71 -6.24 9.37
N THR A 58 12.31 -7.46 9.00
CA THR A 58 13.20 -8.63 9.03
C THR A 58 13.09 -9.41 7.74
N GLY A 59 14.23 -9.71 7.12
CA GLY A 59 14.28 -10.56 5.93
C GLY A 59 13.48 -10.04 4.73
N GLY A 60 13.30 -8.72 4.61
CA GLY A 60 12.46 -8.13 3.56
C GLY A 60 10.96 -8.17 3.87
N THR A 61 10.56 -8.26 5.14
CA THR A 61 9.14 -8.20 5.51
C THR A 61 8.91 -7.19 6.63
N LEU A 62 7.70 -6.64 6.68
CA LEU A 62 7.20 -5.90 7.84
C LEU A 62 6.56 -6.88 8.83
N VAL A 63 7.05 -6.91 10.06
CA VAL A 63 6.49 -7.71 11.16
C VAL A 63 5.83 -6.74 12.15
N ALA A 64 4.53 -6.89 12.34
CA ALA A 64 3.75 -6.14 13.31
C ALA A 64 3.21 -7.07 14.39
N THR A 65 3.60 -6.82 15.63
CA THR A 65 3.09 -7.50 16.82
C THR A 65 2.29 -6.50 17.63
N SER A 66 1.01 -6.78 17.84
CA SER A 66 0.18 -5.96 18.73
C SER A 66 -0.25 -6.79 19.92
N ASP A 67 -0.07 -6.20 21.09
CA ASP A 67 -0.52 -6.70 22.39
C ASP A 67 -1.20 -5.52 23.09
N ASN A 68 -2.33 -5.78 23.72
CA ASN A 68 -2.98 -4.83 24.61
C ASN A 68 -2.83 -5.34 26.05
N ASN A 69 -1.67 -5.09 26.65
CA ASN A 69 -1.33 -5.60 27.98
C ASN A 69 -1.82 -4.66 29.10
N GLY A 70 -3.13 -4.38 29.14
CA GLY A 70 -3.78 -3.66 30.25
C GLY A 70 -4.40 -2.28 29.94
N GLY A 71 -4.86 -2.02 28.72
CA GLY A 71 -5.48 -0.74 28.35
C GLY A 71 -6.62 -0.83 27.31
N SER A 72 -6.84 0.28 26.58
CA SER A 72 -7.74 0.37 25.42
C SER A 72 -7.18 -0.35 24.19
N ASN A 73 -8.05 -0.70 23.23
CA ASN A 73 -7.67 -1.32 21.95
C ASN A 73 -6.35 -0.75 21.40
N SER A 74 -5.39 -1.63 21.17
CA SER A 74 -4.09 -1.30 20.62
C SER A 74 -4.09 -1.47 19.10
N ARG A 75 -3.42 -0.55 18.41
CA ARG A 75 -3.22 -0.62 16.97
C ARG A 75 -1.77 -0.38 16.68
N THR A 76 -1.11 -1.41 16.19
CA THR A 76 0.31 -1.41 15.87
C THR A 76 0.46 -1.50 14.37
N TYR A 77 1.07 -0.49 13.74
CA TYR A 77 1.13 -0.41 12.28
C TYR A 77 2.33 0.37 11.76
N ALA A 78 2.75 0.05 10.53
CA ALA A 78 3.58 0.90 9.69
C ALA A 78 2.68 1.67 8.70
N SER A 79 3.03 2.91 8.41
CA SER A 79 2.22 3.82 7.59
C SER A 79 3.04 4.53 6.51
N GLN A 80 2.43 4.73 5.35
CA GLN A 80 2.99 5.50 4.25
C GLN A 80 1.86 6.25 3.56
N THR A 81 2.09 7.52 3.25
CA THR A 81 1.19 8.30 2.40
C THR A 81 1.73 8.28 0.98
N ILE A 82 0.88 7.91 0.03
CA ILE A 82 1.16 7.94 -1.40
C ILE A 82 0.26 8.97 -2.09
N THR A 83 0.73 9.50 -3.21
CA THR A 83 -0.04 10.41 -4.07
C THR A 83 -0.12 9.81 -5.45
N LEU A 84 -1.34 9.50 -5.88
CA LEU A 84 -1.67 8.87 -7.15
C LEU A 84 -2.13 9.95 -8.14
N SER A 85 -1.52 10.00 -9.33
CA SER A 85 -2.02 10.82 -10.44
C SER A 85 -3.26 10.22 -11.10
N ASP A 86 -3.32 8.89 -11.12
CA ASP A 86 -4.32 8.10 -11.82
C ASP A 86 -4.86 6.98 -10.90
N PRO A 87 -6.11 6.54 -11.11
CA PRO A 87 -6.64 5.40 -10.37
C PRO A 87 -5.91 4.11 -10.77
N GLY A 88 -5.82 3.17 -9.84
CA GLY A 88 -5.10 1.91 -10.06
C GLY A 88 -5.40 0.89 -8.96
N PHE A 89 -4.57 -0.14 -8.87
CA PHE A 89 -4.70 -1.23 -7.92
C PHE A 89 -3.52 -1.26 -6.95
N LEU A 90 -3.84 -1.28 -5.67
CA LEU A 90 -2.90 -1.64 -4.63
C LEU A 90 -2.96 -3.16 -4.43
N ASN A 91 -1.83 -3.83 -4.60
CA ASN A 91 -1.64 -5.23 -4.26
C ASN A 91 -0.71 -5.32 -3.04
N PHE A 92 -0.96 -6.28 -2.16
CA PHE A 92 -0.08 -6.59 -1.04
C PHE A 92 -0.31 -8.00 -0.51
N SER A 93 0.71 -8.54 0.14
CA SER A 93 0.68 -9.88 0.73
C SER A 93 0.60 -9.79 2.25
N LEU A 94 -0.42 -10.42 2.84
CA LEU A 94 -0.35 -10.87 4.22
C LEU A 94 0.36 -12.23 4.21
N VAL A 95 1.68 -12.20 4.40
CA VAL A 95 2.55 -13.37 4.37
C VAL A 95 2.14 -14.37 5.45
N SER A 96 1.84 -13.87 6.65
CA SER A 96 1.25 -14.70 7.70
C SER A 96 0.53 -13.88 8.74
N TYR A 97 -0.45 -14.50 9.39
CA TYR A 97 -0.99 -14.02 10.65
C TYR A 97 -1.12 -15.18 11.64
N THR A 98 -0.68 -14.94 12.87
CA THR A 98 -0.76 -15.89 13.99
C THR A 98 -1.10 -15.13 15.28
N SER A 99 -1.78 -15.78 16.21
CA SER A 99 -1.95 -15.29 17.57
C SER A 99 -1.78 -16.42 18.58
N THR A 100 -1.37 -16.08 19.79
CA THR A 100 -1.43 -16.99 20.95
C THR A 100 -2.73 -16.84 21.75
N ASP A 101 -3.61 -15.94 21.31
CA ASP A 101 -4.93 -15.72 21.87
C ASP A 101 -6.00 -16.57 21.16
N TYR A 102 -7.27 -16.38 21.50
CA TYR A 102 -8.44 -17.02 20.91
C TYR A 102 -9.48 -15.98 20.47
N GLY A 103 -10.51 -16.39 19.74
CA GLY A 103 -11.63 -15.54 19.42
C GLY A 103 -11.34 -14.43 18.40
N ASP A 104 -12.18 -13.41 18.46
CA ASP A 104 -12.10 -12.22 17.61
C ASP A 104 -11.63 -11.02 18.43
N TYR A 105 -10.38 -11.07 18.91
CA TYR A 105 -9.77 -10.02 19.74
C TYR A 105 -8.56 -9.37 19.10
N ASP A 106 -7.69 -10.17 18.45
CA ASP A 106 -6.68 -9.65 17.54
C ASP A 106 -6.96 -10.05 16.10
N TRP A 107 -6.52 -9.20 15.18
CA TRP A 107 -6.61 -9.48 13.76
C TRP A 107 -5.63 -8.63 12.94
N PRO A 108 -5.16 -9.16 11.79
CA PRO A 108 -4.40 -8.37 10.85
C PRO A 108 -5.29 -7.26 10.28
N MET A 109 -4.72 -6.08 10.12
CA MET A 109 -5.41 -4.87 9.72
C MET A 109 -4.73 -4.24 8.51
N PHE A 110 -5.55 -3.84 7.54
CA PHE A 110 -5.20 -2.82 6.56
C PHE A 110 -6.06 -1.58 6.82
N TRP A 111 -5.44 -0.43 7.10
CA TRP A 111 -6.15 0.82 7.34
C TRP A 111 -5.82 1.83 6.25
N LEU A 112 -6.80 2.03 5.38
CA LEU A 112 -6.76 2.98 4.27
C LEU A 112 -7.48 4.26 4.68
N ASP A 113 -6.76 5.38 4.67
CA ASP A 113 -7.25 6.70 5.03
C ASP A 113 -7.89 6.72 6.42
N SER A 114 -9.23 6.77 6.51
CA SER A 114 -10.00 6.74 7.76
C SER A 114 -10.68 5.39 8.03
N THR A 115 -10.58 4.43 7.11
CA THR A 115 -11.32 3.15 7.19
C THR A 115 -10.38 2.00 7.54
N ILE A 116 -10.69 1.32 8.64
CA ILE A 116 -10.02 0.10 9.07
C ILE A 116 -10.70 -1.08 8.39
N TYR A 117 -9.94 -1.81 7.58
CA TYR A 117 -10.35 -3.06 6.96
C TYR A 117 -9.72 -4.25 7.66
N ARG A 118 -10.54 -5.28 7.80
CA ARG A 118 -10.16 -6.65 8.10
C ARG A 118 -10.01 -7.40 6.77
N ILE A 119 -9.26 -8.50 6.80
CA ILE A 119 -8.96 -9.29 5.60
C ILE A 119 -9.62 -10.66 5.76
N THR A 120 -10.32 -11.12 4.73
CA THR A 120 -10.84 -12.49 4.69
C THR A 120 -9.75 -13.47 4.25
N THR A 121 -9.93 -14.77 4.49
CA THR A 121 -9.00 -15.80 4.01
C THR A 121 -8.88 -15.86 2.48
N ALA A 122 -9.85 -15.31 1.75
CA ALA A 122 -9.82 -15.17 0.30
C ALA A 122 -9.18 -13.85 -0.18
N GLY A 123 -8.66 -13.02 0.73
CA GLY A 123 -8.00 -11.76 0.39
C GLY A 123 -8.94 -10.57 0.16
N ALA A 124 -10.23 -10.68 0.53
CA ALA A 124 -11.16 -9.56 0.42
C ALA A 124 -11.05 -8.62 1.62
N LEU A 125 -11.23 -7.32 1.40
CA LEU A 125 -11.32 -6.31 2.45
C LEU A 125 -12.76 -6.17 2.94
N VAL A 126 -12.97 -6.25 4.25
CA VAL A 126 -14.27 -6.14 4.92
C VAL A 126 -14.15 -5.27 6.17
N THR A 127 -15.25 -4.67 6.64
CA THR A 127 -15.26 -3.87 7.88
C THR A 127 -15.83 -4.62 9.08
N SER A 128 -16.27 -5.87 8.89
CA SER A 128 -16.84 -6.74 9.91
C SER A 128 -16.47 -8.21 9.66
N ALA A 129 -16.69 -9.06 10.65
CA ALA A 129 -16.60 -10.51 10.50
C ALA A 129 -17.63 -11.04 9.45
N PRO A 130 -17.37 -12.20 8.83
CA PRO A 130 -16.23 -13.09 9.03
C PRO A 130 -14.94 -12.58 8.36
N ALA A 131 -13.84 -12.62 9.10
CA ALA A 131 -12.51 -12.24 8.65
C ALA A 131 -11.44 -12.98 9.47
N ILE A 132 -10.18 -12.90 9.05
CA ILE A 132 -9.04 -13.46 9.78
C ILE A 132 -9.00 -12.88 11.21
N ASN A 133 -8.74 -13.75 12.18
CA ASN A 133 -8.63 -13.47 13.61
C ASN A 133 -7.80 -14.55 14.31
N ASN A 134 -7.69 -14.49 15.64
CA ASN A 134 -6.93 -15.42 16.47
C ASN A 134 -7.24 -16.91 16.19
N ASP A 135 -8.52 -17.24 15.97
CA ASP A 135 -8.96 -18.63 15.72
C ASP A 135 -8.68 -19.12 14.29
N SER A 136 -8.24 -18.23 13.40
CA SER A 136 -8.05 -18.52 11.98
C SER A 136 -6.70 -18.02 11.47
N PRO A 137 -5.57 -18.56 11.98
CA PRO A 137 -4.25 -18.22 11.47
C PRO A 137 -4.14 -18.56 9.98
N VAL A 138 -3.39 -17.74 9.24
CA VAL A 138 -3.26 -17.85 7.78
C VAL A 138 -1.82 -17.68 7.33
N THR A 139 -1.54 -18.14 6.11
CA THR A 139 -0.32 -17.83 5.38
C THR A 139 -0.66 -17.46 3.94
N ASN A 140 0.15 -16.58 3.35
CA ASN A 140 0.16 -16.20 1.93
C ASN A 140 -1.22 -15.75 1.39
N VAL A 141 -1.84 -14.78 2.06
CA VAL A 141 -3.07 -14.15 1.58
C VAL A 141 -2.73 -12.92 0.74
N LEU A 142 -2.96 -13.01 -0.57
CA LEU A 142 -2.84 -11.88 -1.49
C LEU A 142 -4.10 -11.02 -1.41
N VAL A 143 -3.92 -9.72 -1.24
CA VAL A 143 -5.00 -8.73 -1.19
C VAL A 143 -4.83 -7.75 -2.35
N ARG A 144 -5.95 -7.42 -2.98
CA ARG A 144 -6.01 -6.40 -4.04
C ARG A 144 -7.18 -5.46 -3.79
N THR A 145 -6.93 -4.16 -3.87
CA THR A 145 -7.97 -3.12 -3.77
C THR A 145 -7.72 -2.01 -4.77
N SER A 146 -8.77 -1.36 -5.25
CA SER A 146 -8.66 -0.20 -6.13
C SER A 146 -8.46 1.08 -5.32
N LEU A 147 -7.57 1.97 -5.77
CA LEU A 147 -7.43 3.32 -5.26
C LEU A 147 -7.76 4.33 -6.36
N THR A 148 -8.34 5.45 -5.98
CA THR A 148 -8.62 6.57 -6.88
C THR A 148 -7.38 7.47 -7.01
N ALA A 149 -7.35 8.36 -8.00
CA ALA A 149 -6.36 9.43 -7.99
C ALA A 149 -6.50 10.29 -6.72
N GLY A 150 -5.37 10.75 -6.17
CA GLY A 150 -5.35 11.53 -4.92
C GLY A 150 -4.31 11.05 -3.93
N SER A 151 -4.34 11.66 -2.74
CA SER A 151 -3.47 11.30 -1.63
C SER A 151 -4.14 10.25 -0.74
N HIS A 152 -3.46 9.14 -0.51
CA HIS A 152 -3.95 8.03 0.31
C HIS A 152 -2.94 7.68 1.38
N THR A 153 -3.40 7.46 2.61
CA THR A 153 -2.55 6.94 3.69
C THR A 153 -2.84 5.47 3.90
N LEU A 154 -1.83 4.65 3.60
CA LEU A 154 -1.85 3.21 3.79
C LEU A 154 -1.27 2.87 5.16
N ARG A 155 -1.88 1.92 5.86
CA ARG A 155 -1.33 1.39 7.11
C ARG A 155 -1.51 -0.12 7.18
N PHE A 156 -0.43 -0.82 7.50
CA PHE A 156 -0.38 -2.28 7.61
C PHE A 156 0.01 -2.64 9.04
N GLY A 157 -0.73 -3.55 9.67
CA GLY A 157 -0.53 -3.79 11.09
C GLY A 157 -1.45 -4.83 11.71
N VAL A 158 -1.54 -4.78 13.04
CA VAL A 158 -2.43 -5.62 13.83
C VAL A 158 -3.26 -4.72 14.75
N THR A 159 -4.54 -5.06 14.87
CA THR A 159 -5.38 -4.53 15.96
C THR A 159 -5.47 -5.59 17.05
N ALA A 160 -5.34 -5.16 18.31
CA ALA A 160 -5.60 -5.96 19.50
C ALA A 160 -6.67 -5.26 20.34
N THR A 161 -7.67 -5.98 20.82
CA THR A 161 -8.85 -5.38 21.48
C THR A 161 -9.19 -5.93 22.85
N ASP A 162 -8.57 -7.02 23.26
CA ASP A 162 -8.67 -7.56 24.60
C ASP A 162 -7.48 -7.07 25.45
N SER A 163 -7.62 -7.02 26.78
CA SER A 163 -6.57 -6.46 27.64
C SER A 163 -5.73 -7.53 28.35
N CYS A 164 -5.88 -8.81 28.01
CA CYS A 164 -5.53 -9.89 28.92
C CYS A 164 -4.76 -11.06 28.32
N CYS A 165 -4.81 -11.26 27.01
CA CYS A 165 -4.67 -12.59 26.48
C CYS A 165 -3.87 -12.56 25.17
N GLY A 166 -2.54 -12.73 25.25
CA GLY A 166 -1.70 -12.97 24.08
C GLY A 166 -1.53 -11.78 23.12
N SER A 167 -0.77 -12.01 22.05
CA SER A 167 -0.50 -10.98 21.04
C SER A 167 -0.73 -11.52 19.64
N GLY A 168 -1.40 -10.74 18.80
CA GLY A 168 -1.48 -10.97 17.37
C GLY A 168 -0.21 -10.53 16.65
N VAL A 169 0.26 -11.36 15.71
CA VAL A 169 1.44 -11.10 14.87
C VAL A 169 1.05 -11.20 13.40
N ALA A 170 1.20 -10.12 12.65
CA ALA A 170 1.03 -10.09 11.20
C ALA A 170 2.36 -9.79 10.50
N ILE A 171 2.62 -10.51 9.41
CA ILE A 171 3.78 -10.30 8.54
C ILE A 171 3.28 -9.87 7.17
N TRP A 172 3.82 -8.77 6.66
CA TRP A 172 3.42 -8.14 5.40
C TRP A 172 4.60 -8.03 4.44
N ASP A 173 4.30 -8.13 3.15
CA ASP A 173 5.27 -7.96 2.07
C ASP A 173 4.58 -7.55 0.76
N ASP A 174 5.38 -7.28 -0.28
CA ASP A 174 4.98 -7.08 -1.67
C ASP A 174 3.92 -5.98 -1.85
N VAL A 175 4.06 -4.85 -1.14
CA VAL A 175 3.14 -3.72 -1.30
C VAL A 175 3.46 -2.98 -2.60
N GLU A 176 2.58 -3.08 -3.58
CA GLU A 176 2.78 -2.53 -4.93
C GLU A 176 1.54 -1.79 -5.42
N PHE A 177 1.74 -0.65 -6.07
CA PHE A 177 0.68 0.06 -6.80
C PHE A 177 0.89 -0.11 -8.31
N GLN A 178 -0.20 -0.44 -9.03
CA GLN A 178 -0.23 -0.72 -10.47
C GLN A 178 -1.34 0.05 -11.17
#